data_AF-A0A8A4TW52-F1
#
_entry.id   AF-A0A8A4TW52-F1
#
_cell.length_a   1.000
_cell.length_b   1.000
_cell.length_c   1.000
_cell.angle_alpha   90.00
_cell.angle_beta   90.00
_cell.angle_gamma   90.00
#
_symmetry.space_group_name_H-M   'P 1'
#
loop_
_entity.id
_entity.type
_entity.pdbx_description
1 polymer ?
#
loop_
_entity_poly.entity_id
_entity_poly.type
_entity_poly.pdbx_seq_one_letter_code
_entity_poly.pdbx_strand_id
1 'polypeptide(L)'
;MTPHTNTAPRASGRPAGFTLLEMIVTVLLGAFIVLIVAGTLQNTIRAWTTVQERVSENYNHRMVLDLIRRQTSSLFFRADADQLNRQRGVNPNRRVNRRDNQRRGNNRQPQPPTPTPAQGYQLPEGSHFFLGTPQELNFLSTVSFLSDFPGQVAVRYYVVQGEPGEDEDWDTLPSSRTQGSGGGAFGDPTPVDPGSGFIPDFPPPLEGNLYLFLEETNLFLSQTQMQNSEDPTLINDPNMQPVQPQPGTGDGNLSGEGEDGTKVMGRSSMRLIGPLRAFTLRYRRPLARGAQEMDTEEDWAEYWDLTMEGRYPSAVEFIFFYEEPGITDDIPTEELPGIRMVLPVYDTNNLIRGGGTRVPF
;
A
#
# COMPACT_ATOMS: atom_id res chain seq x y z
N MET A 1 -49.08 5.70 99.99
CA MET A 1 -48.27 5.19 98.87
C MET A 1 -49.13 5.24 97.63
N THR A 2 -48.97 6.29 96.83
CA THR A 2 -49.77 6.60 95.64
C THR A 2 -49.07 6.07 94.39
N PRO A 3 -49.77 5.35 93.49
CA PRO A 3 -49.26 5.04 92.17
C PRO A 3 -49.55 6.21 91.22
N HIS A 4 -48.50 6.87 90.73
CA HIS A 4 -48.61 7.81 89.60
C HIS A 4 -48.57 7.01 88.29
N THR A 5 -49.75 6.72 87.73
CA THR A 5 -49.86 6.20 86.37
C THR A 5 -49.72 7.38 85.40
N ASN A 6 -48.54 7.50 84.79
CA ASN A 6 -48.29 8.38 83.64
C ASN A 6 -49.06 7.87 82.42
N THR A 7 -50.28 8.36 82.23
CA THR A 7 -51.02 8.26 80.97
C THR A 7 -50.41 9.24 79.98
N ALA A 8 -49.46 8.76 79.19
CA ALA A 8 -48.93 9.51 78.06
C ALA A 8 -50.07 9.79 77.05
N PRO A 9 -50.22 11.02 76.54
CA PRO A 9 -51.22 11.34 75.54
C PRO A 9 -50.87 10.61 74.24
N ARG A 10 -51.72 9.66 73.84
CA ARG A 10 -51.70 9.09 72.48
C ARG A 10 -52.10 10.20 71.52
N ALA A 11 -51.12 10.81 70.87
CA ALA A 11 -51.36 11.68 69.73
C ALA A 11 -52.08 10.85 68.65
N SER A 12 -53.39 11.04 68.53
CA SER A 12 -54.19 10.49 67.44
C SER A 12 -53.78 11.21 66.15
N GLY A 13 -52.74 10.69 65.50
CA GLY A 13 -52.30 11.13 64.19
C GLY A 13 -53.45 10.95 63.21
N ARG A 14 -54.04 12.07 62.77
CA ARG A 14 -54.94 12.06 61.61
C ARG A 14 -54.14 11.46 60.45
N PRO A 15 -54.68 10.46 59.72
CA PRO A 15 -54.04 10.01 58.49
C PRO A 15 -53.98 11.22 57.56
N ALA A 16 -52.79 11.77 57.38
CA ALA A 16 -52.55 12.86 56.45
C ALA A 16 -52.86 12.29 55.05
N GLY A 17 -54.03 12.63 54.53
CA GLY A 17 -54.39 12.27 53.17
C GLY A 17 -53.35 12.86 52.21
N PHE A 18 -52.90 12.03 51.28
CA PHE A 18 -51.92 12.40 50.26
C PHE A 18 -52.39 13.69 49.58
N THR A 19 -51.63 14.78 49.73
CA THR A 19 -52.08 16.06 49.21
C THR A 19 -51.91 16.07 47.70
N LEU A 20 -52.88 16.64 46.97
CA LEU A 20 -52.80 16.78 45.51
C LEU A 20 -51.49 17.49 45.07
N LEU A 21 -50.97 18.38 45.92
CA LEU A 21 -49.69 19.04 45.75
C LEU A 21 -48.51 18.05 45.77
N GLU A 22 -48.51 17.08 46.68
CA GLU A 22 -47.47 16.04 46.75
C GLU A 22 -47.46 15.19 45.47
N MET A 23 -48.64 14.82 44.94
CA MET A 23 -48.72 14.12 43.66
C MET A 23 -48.16 14.95 42.50
N ILE A 24 -48.50 16.24 42.39
CA ILE A 24 -47.96 17.12 41.34
C ILE A 24 -46.43 17.23 41.45
N VAL A 25 -45.91 17.42 42.66
CA VAL A 25 -44.47 17.52 42.90
C VAL A 25 -43.76 16.22 42.52
N THR A 26 -44.31 15.05 42.86
CA THR A 26 -43.71 13.76 42.47
C THR A 26 -43.71 13.54 40.95
N VAL A 27 -44.77 13.94 40.24
CA VAL A 27 -44.84 13.84 38.78
C VAL A 27 -43.82 14.77 38.12
N LEU A 28 -43.70 16.01 38.59
CA LEU A 28 -42.72 16.97 38.06
C LEU A 28 -41.28 16.50 38.31
N LEU A 29 -41.00 15.99 39.51
CA LEU A 29 -39.68 15.47 39.85
C LEU A 29 -39.35 14.24 39.00
N GLY A 30 -40.31 13.33 38.79
CA GLY A 30 -40.17 12.20 37.88
C GLY A 30 -39.87 12.64 36.44
N ALA A 31 -40.62 13.62 35.92
CA ALA A 31 -40.38 14.17 34.58
C ALA A 31 -38.99 14.81 34.45
N PHE A 32 -38.53 15.52 35.49
CA PHE A 32 -37.20 16.14 35.50
C PHE A 32 -36.07 15.10 35.50
N ILE A 33 -36.22 14.02 36.26
CA ILE A 33 -35.26 12.90 36.24
C ILE A 33 -35.19 12.29 34.84
N VAL A 34 -36.34 12.00 34.22
CA VAL A 34 -36.37 11.43 32.86
C VAL A 34 -35.67 12.36 31.87
N LEU A 35 -35.87 13.68 31.98
CA LEU A 35 -35.21 14.66 31.11
C LEU A 35 -33.70 14.70 31.31
N ILE A 36 -33.21 14.66 32.56
CA ILE A 36 -31.77 14.58 32.85
C ILE A 36 -31.18 13.31 32.26
N VAL A 37 -31.81 12.15 32.50
CA VAL A 37 -31.33 10.86 32.01
C VAL A 37 -31.28 10.85 30.48
N ALA A 38 -32.35 11.31 29.82
CA ALA A 38 -32.39 11.42 28.36
C ALA A 38 -31.28 12.35 27.82
N GLY A 39 -31.06 13.49 28.47
CA GLY A 39 -29.99 14.42 28.09
C GLY A 39 -28.60 13.82 28.23
N THR A 40 -28.33 13.11 29.33
CA THR A 40 -27.04 12.43 29.53
C THR A 40 -26.82 11.32 28.51
N LEU A 41 -27.86 10.52 28.20
CA LEU A 41 -27.76 9.43 27.23
C LEU A 41 -27.46 9.94 25.82
N GLN A 42 -28.11 11.02 25.38
CA GLN A 42 -27.84 11.62 24.08
C GLN A 42 -26.40 12.13 23.97
N ASN A 43 -25.89 12.76 25.03
CA ASN A 43 -24.50 13.21 25.06
C ASN A 43 -23.52 12.03 25.04
N THR A 44 -23.82 10.94 25.75
CA THR A 44 -23.00 9.71 25.73
C THR A 44 -22.97 9.08 24.34
N ILE A 45 -24.11 9.01 23.64
CA ILE A 45 -24.17 8.46 22.27
C ILE A 45 -23.30 9.29 21.31
N ARG A 46 -23.40 10.63 21.36
CA ARG A 46 -22.56 11.51 20.53
C ARG A 46 -21.08 11.39 20.86
N ALA A 47 -20.73 11.31 22.14
CA ALA A 47 -19.35 11.10 22.55
C ALA A 47 -18.82 9.74 22.07
N TRP A 48 -19.65 8.70 22.11
CA TRP A 48 -19.29 7.37 21.63
C TRP A 48 -19.03 7.34 20.12
N THR A 49 -19.90 7.97 19.31
CA THR A 49 -19.70 8.01 17.85
C THR A 49 -18.40 8.70 17.48
N THR A 50 -18.08 9.85 18.10
CA THR A 50 -16.81 10.55 17.88
C THR A 50 -15.61 9.72 18.30
N VAL A 51 -15.71 8.96 19.40
CA VAL A 51 -14.63 8.05 19.82
C VAL A 51 -14.48 6.90 18.81
N GLN A 52 -15.58 6.33 18.33
CA GLN A 52 -15.56 5.25 17.36
C GLN A 52 -14.91 5.67 16.04
N GLU A 53 -15.26 6.86 15.53
CA GLU A 53 -14.65 7.45 14.33
C GLU A 53 -13.13 7.59 14.51
N ARG A 54 -12.69 8.24 15.60
CA ARG A 54 -11.25 8.42 15.90
C ARG A 54 -10.49 7.11 16.07
N VAL A 55 -11.13 6.10 16.68
CA VAL A 55 -10.50 4.78 16.84
C VAL A 55 -10.39 4.07 15.49
N SER A 56 -11.40 4.18 14.63
CA SER A 56 -11.39 3.59 13.30
C SER A 56 -10.32 4.21 12.40
N GLU A 57 -10.17 5.54 12.42
CA GLU A 57 -9.11 6.27 11.70
C GLU A 57 -7.73 5.84 12.18
N ASN A 58 -7.49 5.84 13.49
CA ASN A 58 -6.21 5.41 14.07
C ASN A 58 -5.89 3.94 13.78
N TYR A 59 -6.91 3.08 13.76
CA TYR A 59 -6.76 1.68 13.40
C TYR A 59 -6.35 1.53 11.93
N ASN A 60 -7.03 2.24 11.02
CA ASN A 60 -6.70 2.26 9.59
C ASN A 60 -5.28 2.77 9.36
N HIS A 61 -4.87 3.85 10.04
CA HIS A 61 -3.50 4.37 9.95
C HIS A 61 -2.47 3.31 10.36
N ARG A 62 -2.68 2.66 11.50
CA ARG A 62 -1.78 1.59 11.97
C ARG A 62 -1.75 0.40 11.02
N MET A 63 -2.90 0.02 10.45
CA MET A 63 -2.99 -1.08 9.50
C MET A 63 -2.19 -0.78 8.23
N VAL A 64 -2.36 0.43 7.66
CA VAL A 64 -1.62 0.88 6.48
C VAL A 64 -0.11 0.89 6.75
N LEU A 65 0.30 1.44 7.89
CA LEU A 65 1.69 1.46 8.32
C LEU A 65 2.26 0.03 8.45
N ASP A 66 1.51 -0.92 9.01
CA ASP A 66 1.94 -2.32 9.08
C ASP A 66 2.01 -2.98 7.69
N LEU A 67 1.07 -2.68 6.79
CA LEU A 67 1.09 -3.16 5.41
C LEU A 67 2.33 -2.66 4.66
N ILE A 68 2.60 -1.36 4.69
CA ILE A 68 3.79 -0.77 4.05
C ILE A 68 5.06 -1.37 4.64
N ARG A 69 5.13 -1.50 5.97
CA ARG A 69 6.29 -2.12 6.64
C ARG A 69 6.50 -3.57 6.21
N ARG A 70 5.44 -4.37 6.10
CA ARG A 70 5.55 -5.76 5.65
C ARG A 70 5.95 -5.84 4.16
N GLN A 71 5.34 -5.05 3.27
CA GLN A 71 5.67 -5.02 1.84
C GLN A 71 7.11 -4.59 1.56
N THR A 72 7.57 -3.53 2.23
CA THR A 72 8.97 -3.08 2.13
C THR A 72 9.94 -4.07 2.74
N SER A 73 9.57 -4.79 3.81
CA SER A 73 10.41 -5.87 4.35
C SER A 73 10.56 -7.06 3.39
N SER A 74 9.64 -7.20 2.44
CA SER A 74 9.63 -8.26 1.42
C SER A 74 10.21 -7.85 0.06
N LEU A 75 10.95 -6.74 0.03
CA LEU A 75 11.70 -6.24 -1.13
C LEU A 75 12.55 -7.34 -1.78
N PHE A 76 12.40 -7.52 -3.10
CA PHE A 76 13.18 -8.45 -3.89
C PHE A 76 14.40 -7.74 -4.50
N PHE A 77 15.59 -8.20 -4.15
CA PHE A 77 16.82 -7.54 -4.57
C PHE A 77 17.24 -7.98 -5.97
N ARG A 78 17.73 -7.02 -6.76
CA ARG A 78 18.32 -7.26 -8.08
C ARG A 78 19.43 -8.31 -8.03
N ALA A 79 20.25 -8.29 -6.97
CA ALA A 79 21.30 -9.28 -6.76
C ALA A 79 20.74 -10.71 -6.68
N ASP A 80 19.57 -10.88 -6.08
CA ASP A 80 18.90 -12.18 -5.97
C ASP A 80 18.33 -12.60 -7.32
N ALA A 81 17.79 -11.66 -8.10
CA ALA A 81 17.36 -11.89 -9.48
C ALA A 81 18.52 -12.38 -10.37
N ASP A 82 19.67 -11.73 -10.27
CA ASP A 82 20.89 -12.10 -10.99
C ASP A 82 21.40 -13.49 -10.55
N GLN A 83 21.33 -13.80 -9.25
CA GLN A 83 21.67 -15.13 -8.74
C GLN A 83 20.70 -16.20 -9.26
N LEU A 84 19.38 -15.94 -9.28
CA LEU A 84 18.37 -16.85 -9.83
C LEU A 84 18.65 -17.14 -11.30
N ASN A 85 18.93 -16.10 -12.09
CA ASN A 85 19.27 -16.20 -13.50
C ASN A 85 20.53 -17.05 -13.73
N ARG A 86 21.55 -16.89 -12.88
CA ARG A 86 22.78 -17.71 -12.94
C ARG A 86 22.53 -19.17 -12.56
N GLN A 87 21.68 -19.45 -11.57
CA GLN A 87 21.35 -20.81 -11.16
C GLN A 87 20.60 -21.57 -12.27
N ARG A 88 19.70 -20.90 -13.00
CA ARG A 88 18.93 -21.50 -14.10
C ARG A 88 19.82 -21.96 -15.27
N GLY A 89 20.96 -21.30 -15.46
CA GLY A 89 21.95 -21.67 -16.49
C GLY A 89 22.80 -22.90 -16.17
N VAL A 90 22.72 -23.46 -14.94
CA VAL A 90 23.47 -24.68 -14.58
C VAL A 90 22.75 -25.89 -15.18
N ASN A 91 23.09 -26.14 -16.44
CA ASN A 91 22.58 -27.20 -17.30
C ASN A 91 22.47 -28.56 -16.55
N PRO A 92 21.26 -29.05 -16.23
CA PRO A 92 21.07 -30.29 -15.45
C PRO A 92 21.66 -31.51 -16.17
N ASN A 93 21.85 -31.42 -17.50
CA ASN A 93 22.41 -32.48 -18.32
C ASN A 93 23.93 -32.67 -18.17
N ARG A 94 24.65 -31.79 -17.44
CA ARG A 94 26.11 -31.91 -17.28
C ARG A 94 26.56 -33.04 -16.35
N ARG A 95 25.64 -33.72 -15.66
CA ARG A 95 25.97 -34.87 -14.79
C ARG A 95 25.87 -36.25 -15.45
N VAL A 96 25.29 -36.38 -16.65
CA VAL A 96 25.01 -37.72 -17.23
C VAL A 96 26.19 -38.30 -18.02
N ASN A 97 27.07 -37.48 -18.62
CA ASN A 97 28.06 -38.01 -19.58
C ASN A 97 29.51 -38.17 -19.06
N ARG A 98 29.75 -38.13 -17.74
CA ARG A 98 31.12 -38.23 -17.21
C ARG A 98 31.63 -39.67 -17.01
N ARG A 99 30.82 -40.71 -17.25
CA ARG A 99 31.25 -42.11 -17.08
C ARG A 99 31.58 -42.89 -18.35
N ASP A 100 31.14 -42.46 -19.54
CA ASP A 100 31.26 -43.33 -20.74
C ASP A 100 32.27 -42.86 -21.81
N ASN A 101 32.89 -41.69 -21.65
CA ASN A 101 33.73 -41.09 -22.71
C ASN A 101 35.24 -41.42 -22.67
N GLN A 102 35.66 -42.49 -21.97
CA GLN A 102 37.05 -42.94 -22.04
C GLN A 102 37.35 -43.96 -23.15
N ARG A 103 36.42 -44.27 -24.06
CA ARG A 103 36.69 -45.18 -25.18
C ARG A 103 36.11 -44.66 -26.50
N ARG A 104 36.99 -44.51 -27.50
CA ARG A 104 36.77 -44.20 -28.95
C ARG A 104 36.76 -42.70 -29.23
N GLY A 105 37.70 -42.15 -30.01
CA GLY A 105 38.14 -42.58 -31.34
C GLY A 105 37.56 -41.61 -32.35
N ASN A 106 38.41 -40.76 -32.95
CA ASN A 106 38.14 -39.71 -33.93
C ASN A 106 36.79 -39.82 -34.67
N ASN A 107 35.79 -39.04 -34.25
CA ASN A 107 34.66 -38.66 -35.10
C ASN A 107 34.25 -37.24 -34.75
N ARG A 108 34.22 -36.36 -35.77
CA ARG A 108 33.77 -34.97 -35.67
C ARG A 108 32.31 -34.97 -35.22
N GLN A 109 32.08 -34.78 -33.92
CA GLN A 109 30.74 -34.55 -33.41
C GLN A 109 30.26 -33.18 -33.90
N PRO A 110 29.03 -33.07 -34.42
CA PRO A 110 28.41 -31.78 -34.70
C PRO A 110 28.43 -30.96 -33.40
N GLN A 111 28.87 -29.71 -33.50
CA GLN A 111 28.88 -28.79 -32.36
C GLN A 111 27.46 -28.79 -31.77
N PRO A 112 27.29 -29.04 -30.46
CA PRO A 112 25.99 -28.89 -29.83
C PRO A 112 25.49 -27.48 -30.14
N PRO A 113 24.19 -27.32 -30.46
CA PRO A 113 23.63 -26.01 -30.74
C PRO A 113 24.03 -25.06 -29.60
N THR A 114 24.60 -23.91 -29.97
CA THR A 114 24.92 -22.86 -29.02
C THR A 114 23.67 -22.65 -28.18
N PRO A 115 23.73 -22.85 -26.85
CA PRO A 115 22.56 -22.66 -26.01
C PRO A 115 22.06 -21.25 -26.27
N THR A 116 20.85 -21.13 -26.81
CA THR A 116 20.15 -19.86 -26.92
C THR A 116 20.28 -19.22 -25.54
N PRO A 117 20.81 -17.97 -25.43
CA PRO A 117 20.95 -17.31 -24.15
C PRO A 117 19.61 -17.47 -23.44
N ALA A 118 19.60 -18.21 -22.33
CA ALA A 118 18.39 -18.44 -21.59
C ALA A 118 17.77 -17.06 -21.38
N GLN A 119 16.54 -16.87 -21.85
CA GLN A 119 15.81 -15.62 -21.63
C GLN A 119 15.87 -15.40 -20.12
N GLY A 120 16.75 -14.49 -19.70
CA GLY A 120 16.86 -14.12 -18.30
C GLY A 120 15.50 -13.63 -17.85
N TYR A 121 15.24 -13.60 -16.55
CA TYR A 121 14.10 -12.88 -16.04
C TYR A 121 14.11 -11.46 -16.61
N GLN A 122 13.23 -11.21 -17.58
CA GLN A 122 12.94 -9.88 -18.08
C GLN A 122 11.78 -9.37 -17.24
N LEU A 123 12.02 -8.23 -16.61
CA LEU A 123 10.97 -7.47 -15.98
C LEU A 123 9.96 -7.04 -17.06
N PRO A 124 8.65 -7.06 -16.79
CA PRO A 124 7.69 -6.40 -17.64
C PRO A 124 8.10 -4.96 -17.94
N GLU A 125 7.77 -4.48 -19.14
CA GLU A 125 8.03 -3.11 -19.55
C GLU A 125 7.47 -2.12 -18.52
N GLY A 126 8.29 -1.15 -18.09
CA GLY A 126 7.93 -0.17 -17.06
C GLY A 126 8.07 -0.64 -15.61
N SER A 127 8.44 -1.90 -15.33
CA SER A 127 8.70 -2.34 -13.95
C SER A 127 10.15 -2.11 -13.53
N HIS A 128 10.33 -1.58 -12.32
CA HIS A 128 11.62 -1.23 -11.75
C HIS A 128 11.90 -2.11 -10.53
N PHE A 129 13.15 -2.53 -10.36
CA PHE A 129 13.58 -3.21 -9.13
C PHE A 129 13.40 -2.33 -7.90
N PHE A 130 13.75 -1.05 -8.05
CA PHE A 130 13.52 0.01 -7.08
C PHE A 130 13.65 1.35 -7.80
N LEU A 131 12.55 2.11 -7.86
CA LEU A 131 12.51 3.47 -8.33
C LEU A 131 11.68 4.27 -7.33
N GLY A 132 12.29 5.32 -6.80
CA GLY A 132 11.68 6.18 -5.80
C GLY A 132 11.71 7.63 -6.22
N THR A 133 10.54 8.26 -6.26
CA THR A 133 10.35 9.71 -6.36
C THR A 133 9.69 10.21 -5.07
N PRO A 134 9.53 11.53 -4.88
CA PRO A 134 8.82 12.05 -3.70
C PRO A 134 7.34 11.61 -3.60
N GLN A 135 6.72 11.28 -4.73
CA GLN A 135 5.28 11.02 -4.85
C GLN A 135 4.96 9.56 -5.22
N GLU A 136 5.97 8.80 -5.63
CA GLU A 136 5.82 7.45 -6.16
C GLU A 136 6.97 6.55 -5.72
N LEU A 137 6.65 5.33 -5.31
CA LEU A 137 7.61 4.30 -4.96
C LEU A 137 7.25 2.99 -5.68
N ASN A 138 8.14 2.56 -6.57
CA ASN A 138 8.04 1.31 -7.31
C ASN A 138 9.11 0.32 -6.87
N PHE A 139 8.73 -0.91 -6.57
CA PHE A 139 9.68 -1.98 -6.30
C PHE A 139 9.09 -3.36 -6.55
N LEU A 140 9.97 -4.37 -6.59
CA LEU A 140 9.54 -5.76 -6.61
C LEU A 140 9.39 -6.31 -5.19
N SER A 141 8.28 -7.00 -4.93
CA SER A 141 7.99 -7.69 -3.69
C SER A 141 7.84 -9.19 -3.94
N THR A 142 8.21 -9.99 -2.95
CA THR A 142 7.97 -11.44 -2.91
C THR A 142 6.63 -11.82 -2.28
N VAL A 143 5.94 -10.85 -1.69
CA VAL A 143 4.65 -11.02 -1.02
C VAL A 143 3.63 -10.12 -1.70
N SER A 144 2.48 -10.71 -2.07
CA SER A 144 1.29 -10.00 -2.52
C SER A 144 0.34 -9.82 -1.35
N PHE A 145 -0.29 -8.65 -1.26
CA PHE A 145 -1.32 -8.32 -0.27
C PHE A 145 -2.70 -8.23 -0.88
N LEU A 146 -2.78 -7.85 -2.15
CA LEU A 146 -4.05 -7.69 -2.86
C LEU A 146 -4.46 -8.97 -3.61
N SER A 147 -3.53 -9.92 -3.78
CA SER A 147 -3.80 -11.16 -4.48
C SER A 147 -3.34 -12.39 -3.67
N ASP A 148 -4.16 -13.43 -3.66
CA ASP A 148 -3.81 -14.72 -3.07
C ASP A 148 -2.77 -15.49 -3.89
N PHE A 149 -2.27 -14.91 -4.99
CA PHE A 149 -1.36 -15.60 -5.88
C PHE A 149 0.06 -15.59 -5.30
N PRO A 150 0.66 -16.76 -5.05
CA PRO A 150 2.05 -16.83 -4.68
C PRO A 150 2.90 -16.38 -5.87
N GLY A 151 3.84 -15.47 -5.64
CA GLY A 151 4.73 -15.02 -6.71
C GLY A 151 5.38 -13.67 -6.43
N GLN A 152 6.23 -13.26 -7.36
CA GLN A 152 6.77 -11.91 -7.37
C GLN A 152 5.70 -10.96 -7.91
N VAL A 153 5.52 -9.84 -7.22
CA VAL A 153 4.64 -8.76 -7.63
C VAL A 153 5.43 -7.47 -7.77
N ALA A 154 5.13 -6.68 -8.79
CA ALA A 154 5.54 -5.29 -8.84
C ALA A 154 4.59 -4.49 -7.96
N VAL A 155 5.13 -3.79 -6.96
CA VAL A 155 4.41 -2.93 -6.04
C VAL A 155 4.67 -1.50 -6.44
N ARG A 156 3.59 -0.72 -6.56
CA ARG A 156 3.61 0.71 -6.84
C ARG A 156 2.78 1.42 -5.79
N TYR A 157 3.45 2.25 -4.98
CA TYR A 157 2.77 3.25 -4.17
C TYR A 157 2.80 4.57 -4.89
N TYR A 158 1.67 5.25 -4.97
CA TYR A 158 1.60 6.56 -5.58
C TYR A 158 0.51 7.39 -4.94
N VAL A 159 0.65 8.71 -5.05
CA VAL A 159 -0.31 9.65 -4.53
C VAL A 159 -1.13 10.25 -5.65
N VAL A 160 -2.45 10.28 -5.47
CA VAL A 160 -3.39 10.94 -6.37
C VAL A 160 -3.96 12.16 -5.67
N GLN A 161 -3.89 13.31 -6.34
CA GLN A 161 -4.56 14.54 -5.92
C GLN A 161 -5.96 14.58 -6.53
N GLY A 162 -6.99 14.73 -5.69
CA GLY A 162 -8.37 14.87 -6.17
C GLY A 162 -9.37 15.03 -5.04
N GLU A 163 -10.50 15.68 -5.31
CA GLU A 163 -11.66 15.55 -4.43
C GLU A 163 -12.36 14.23 -4.73
N PRO A 164 -12.87 13.51 -3.72
CA PRO A 164 -13.62 12.30 -3.95
C PRO A 164 -14.95 12.67 -4.60
N GLY A 165 -15.01 12.62 -5.93
CA GLY A 165 -16.30 12.63 -6.62
C GLY A 165 -17.09 11.41 -6.15
N GLU A 166 -18.30 11.62 -5.61
CA GLU A 166 -19.15 10.54 -5.09
C GLU A 166 -19.47 9.46 -6.15
N ASP A 167 -19.28 9.78 -7.43
CA ASP A 167 -19.56 8.90 -8.57
C ASP A 167 -18.32 8.52 -9.41
N GLU A 168 -17.11 8.96 -9.03
CA GLU A 168 -15.91 8.54 -9.76
C GLU A 168 -15.50 7.14 -9.32
N ASP A 169 -15.73 6.17 -10.19
CA ASP A 169 -15.25 4.81 -10.04
C ASP A 169 -13.71 4.81 -10.07
N TRP A 170 -13.11 4.76 -8.88
CA TRP A 170 -11.66 4.77 -8.67
C TRP A 170 -10.94 3.64 -9.40
N ASP A 171 -11.65 2.55 -9.73
CA ASP A 171 -11.10 1.45 -10.50
C ASP A 171 -10.89 1.79 -11.98
N THR A 172 -11.61 2.81 -12.48
CA THR A 172 -11.49 3.27 -13.88
C THR A 172 -10.48 4.38 -14.05
N LEU A 173 -9.95 4.94 -12.95
CA LEU A 173 -8.91 5.94 -13.06
C LEU A 173 -7.69 5.28 -13.70
N PRO A 174 -7.26 5.77 -14.88
CA PRO A 174 -6.14 5.17 -15.55
C PRO A 174 -4.93 5.34 -14.63
N SER A 175 -4.35 4.21 -14.24
CA SER A 175 -2.99 4.11 -13.71
C SER A 175 -1.93 4.82 -14.58
N SER A 176 -2.33 5.15 -15.82
CA SER A 176 -1.64 5.93 -16.81
C SER A 176 -2.27 7.31 -17.05
N ARG A 177 -2.85 7.99 -16.06
CA ARG A 177 -2.97 9.46 -16.13
C ARG A 177 -1.61 10.16 -16.05
N THR A 178 -0.54 9.47 -16.42
CA THR A 178 0.45 9.97 -17.36
C THR A 178 -0.27 10.56 -18.60
N GLN A 179 -0.59 11.85 -18.53
CA GLN A 179 -0.73 12.71 -19.72
C GLN A 179 -1.80 12.36 -20.76
N GLY A 180 -3.07 12.40 -20.37
CA GLY A 180 -4.13 12.67 -21.34
C GLY A 180 -4.19 14.14 -21.73
N SER A 181 -3.28 14.60 -22.61
CA SER A 181 -3.40 15.75 -23.56
C SER A 181 -4.38 16.90 -23.19
N GLY A 182 -4.34 17.37 -21.94
CA GLY A 182 -5.25 18.37 -21.41
C GLY A 182 -4.50 19.58 -20.88
N GLY A 183 -3.63 20.20 -21.67
CA GLY A 183 -3.18 21.59 -21.53
C GLY A 183 -2.57 22.07 -20.20
N GLY A 184 -2.31 21.20 -19.21
CA GLY A 184 -1.78 21.55 -17.90
C GLY A 184 -0.39 20.96 -17.68
N ALA A 185 0.63 21.80 -17.82
CA ALA A 185 2.01 21.84 -17.28
C ALA A 185 2.75 20.61 -16.66
N PHE A 186 2.31 19.36 -16.77
CA PHE A 186 3.09 18.20 -16.29
C PHE A 186 3.38 17.24 -17.44
N GLY A 187 4.53 17.48 -18.07
CA GLY A 187 5.25 16.62 -19.03
C GLY A 187 5.53 15.23 -18.44
N ASP A 188 5.42 14.16 -19.23
CA ASP A 188 6.16 12.92 -18.95
C ASP A 188 7.62 13.35 -18.79
N PRO A 189 8.35 12.91 -17.75
CA PRO A 189 9.75 13.23 -17.64
C PRO A 189 10.44 12.65 -18.87
N THR A 190 10.81 13.52 -19.82
CA THR A 190 11.65 13.14 -20.96
C THR A 190 12.81 12.33 -20.42
N PRO A 191 13.12 11.14 -21.00
CA PRO A 191 14.20 10.30 -20.53
C PRO A 191 15.46 11.15 -20.35
N VAL A 192 15.84 11.36 -19.08
CA VAL A 192 16.97 12.22 -18.75
C VAL A 192 18.21 11.55 -19.30
N ASP A 193 18.91 12.22 -20.22
CA ASP A 193 20.19 11.73 -20.71
C ASP A 193 21.14 11.58 -19.51
N PRO A 194 21.58 10.36 -19.16
CA PRO A 194 22.37 10.10 -17.96
C PRO A 194 23.73 10.81 -17.96
N GLY A 195 24.16 11.38 -19.10
CA GLY A 195 25.36 12.21 -19.21
C GLY A 195 25.16 13.71 -18.97
N SER A 196 23.93 14.20 -18.88
CA SER A 196 23.64 15.65 -18.89
C SER A 196 23.96 16.37 -17.58
N GLY A 197 24.15 15.64 -16.47
CA GLY A 197 24.31 16.23 -15.14
C GLY A 197 23.10 17.06 -14.68
N PHE A 198 21.98 16.97 -15.41
CA PHE A 198 20.75 17.69 -15.12
C PHE A 198 20.04 16.97 -13.98
N ILE A 199 19.96 17.63 -12.83
CA ILE A 199 19.06 17.21 -11.76
C ILE A 199 17.66 17.59 -12.26
N PRO A 200 16.74 16.63 -12.46
CA PRO A 200 15.39 16.98 -12.88
C PRO A 200 14.79 17.94 -11.86
N ASP A 201 14.21 19.05 -12.31
CA ASP A 201 13.43 19.94 -11.45
C ASP A 201 12.37 19.08 -10.78
N PHE A 202 12.48 18.92 -9.46
CA PHE A 202 11.55 18.09 -8.72
C PHE A 202 10.15 18.68 -8.87
N PRO A 203 9.12 17.85 -9.12
CA PRO A 203 7.76 18.34 -9.09
C PRO A 203 7.53 18.95 -7.70
N PRO A 204 6.85 20.11 -7.61
CA PRO A 204 6.53 20.71 -6.32
C PRO A 204 5.82 19.67 -5.44
N PRO A 205 5.98 19.75 -4.11
CA PRO A 205 5.25 18.88 -3.20
C PRO A 205 3.76 18.95 -3.53
N LEU A 206 3.10 17.79 -3.57
CA LEU A 206 1.66 17.75 -3.75
C LEU A 206 1.01 18.31 -2.49
N GLU A 207 0.03 19.19 -2.67
CA GLU A 207 -0.78 19.75 -1.60
C GLU A 207 -2.26 19.51 -1.89
N GLY A 208 -3.09 19.40 -0.85
CA GLY A 208 -4.55 19.27 -0.97
C GLY A 208 -5.04 17.87 -0.60
N ASN A 209 -6.17 17.43 -1.14
CA ASN A 209 -6.74 16.10 -0.84
C ASN A 209 -5.96 15.01 -1.56
N LEU A 210 -5.00 14.42 -0.86
CA LEU A 210 -4.14 13.37 -1.39
C LEU A 210 -4.56 11.99 -0.89
N TYR A 211 -4.55 11.02 -1.79
CA TYR A 211 -4.85 9.63 -1.50
C TYR A 211 -3.66 8.75 -1.87
N LEU A 212 -3.19 7.94 -0.90
CA LEU A 212 -2.16 6.94 -1.17
C LEU A 212 -2.82 5.69 -1.74
N PHE A 213 -2.39 5.31 -2.94
CA PHE A 213 -2.78 4.06 -3.58
C PHE A 213 -1.65 3.05 -3.49
N LEU A 214 -2.03 1.80 -3.29
CA LEU A 214 -1.20 0.63 -3.48
C LEU A 214 -1.69 -0.06 -4.74
N GLU A 215 -0.75 -0.38 -5.62
CA GLU A 215 -1.02 -1.17 -6.80
C GLU A 215 -0.06 -2.35 -6.86
N GLU A 216 -0.60 -3.54 -7.08
CA GLU A 216 0.16 -4.77 -7.26
C GLU A 216 -0.07 -5.33 -8.66
N THR A 217 1.03 -5.60 -9.38
CA THR A 217 1.01 -6.30 -10.66
C THR A 217 1.69 -7.66 -10.53
N ASN A 218 0.95 -8.74 -10.77
CA ASN A 218 1.47 -10.10 -10.71
C ASN A 218 2.34 -10.42 -11.94
N LEU A 219 3.64 -10.60 -11.70
CA LEU A 219 4.62 -10.81 -12.78
C LEU A 219 4.51 -12.18 -13.45
N PHE A 220 3.94 -13.17 -12.77
CA PHE A 220 3.78 -14.51 -13.33
C PHE A 220 2.69 -14.52 -14.40
N LEU A 221 1.54 -13.91 -14.09
CA LEU A 221 0.41 -13.84 -15.02
C LEU A 221 0.77 -13.02 -16.25
N SER A 222 1.49 -11.91 -16.10
CA SER A 222 1.90 -11.06 -17.22
C SER A 222 2.83 -11.80 -18.20
N GLN A 223 3.75 -12.62 -17.71
CA GLN A 223 4.66 -13.40 -18.57
C GLN A 223 3.94 -14.49 -19.36
N THR A 224 2.99 -15.20 -18.74
CA THR A 224 2.23 -16.25 -19.44
C THR A 224 1.36 -15.71 -20.58
N GLN A 225 0.86 -14.48 -20.46
CA GLN A 225 0.06 -13.86 -21.52
C GLN A 225 0.91 -13.49 -22.74
N MET A 226 2.09 -12.89 -22.53
CA MET A 226 2.99 -12.56 -23.64
C MET A 226 3.36 -13.82 -24.45
N GLN A 227 3.61 -14.93 -23.76
CA GLN A 227 3.99 -16.18 -24.42
C GLN A 227 2.83 -16.81 -25.22
N ASN A 228 1.57 -16.61 -24.79
CA ASN A 228 0.40 -17.11 -25.51
C ASN A 228 -0.02 -16.20 -26.68
N SER A 229 0.34 -14.92 -26.66
CA SER A 229 0.06 -14.00 -27.78
C SER A 229 0.98 -14.20 -28.99
N GLU A 230 2.11 -14.88 -28.80
CA GLU A 230 3.08 -15.18 -29.85
C GLU A 230 2.88 -16.59 -30.43
N ASP A 231 1.65 -17.02 -30.74
CA ASP A 231 1.46 -18.23 -31.56
C ASP A 231 1.55 -17.84 -33.05
N PRO A 232 2.72 -17.99 -33.72
CA PRO A 232 2.90 -17.57 -35.10
C PRO A 232 2.13 -18.42 -36.12
N THR A 233 1.43 -19.46 -35.66
CA THR A 233 0.76 -20.42 -36.55
C THR A 233 -0.52 -19.89 -37.20
N LEU A 234 -1.06 -18.76 -36.73
CA LEU A 234 -2.26 -18.13 -37.31
C LEU A 234 -1.99 -17.07 -38.38
N ILE A 235 -0.73 -16.71 -38.66
CA ILE A 235 -0.40 -15.63 -39.60
C ILE A 235 -0.24 -16.11 -41.06
N ASN A 236 -0.20 -17.42 -41.32
CA ASN A 236 0.06 -17.97 -42.66
C ASN A 236 -1.01 -18.95 -43.17
N ASP A 237 -2.30 -18.76 -42.86
CA ASP A 237 -3.37 -19.40 -43.65
C ASP A 237 -3.93 -18.41 -44.70
N PRO A 238 -3.48 -18.47 -45.96
CA PRO A 238 -3.94 -17.58 -47.03
C PRO A 238 -5.43 -17.77 -47.40
N ASN A 239 -6.13 -18.73 -46.78
CA ASN A 239 -7.55 -18.99 -47.03
C ASN A 239 -8.49 -18.56 -45.89
N MET A 240 -7.99 -17.94 -44.80
CA MET A 240 -8.89 -17.40 -43.79
C MET A 240 -9.47 -16.05 -44.24
N GLN A 241 -10.74 -16.08 -44.65
CA GLN A 241 -11.54 -14.88 -44.83
C GLN A 241 -11.62 -14.12 -43.49
N PRO A 242 -11.56 -12.78 -43.49
CA PRO A 242 -11.66 -11.99 -42.28
C PRO A 242 -12.96 -12.31 -41.54
N VAL A 243 -12.84 -12.88 -40.34
CA VAL A 243 -13.98 -13.12 -39.45
C VAL A 243 -14.54 -11.75 -39.06
N GLN A 244 -15.68 -11.38 -39.62
CA GLN A 244 -16.41 -10.19 -39.19
C GLN A 244 -16.85 -10.40 -37.74
N PRO A 245 -16.59 -9.45 -36.83
CA PRO A 245 -17.05 -9.54 -35.45
C PRO A 245 -18.58 -9.59 -35.45
N GLN A 246 -19.14 -10.73 -35.07
CA GLN A 246 -20.57 -10.87 -34.85
C GLN A 246 -20.94 -10.09 -33.57
N PRO A 247 -21.94 -9.19 -33.63
CA PRO A 247 -22.47 -8.55 -32.43
C PRO A 247 -23.16 -9.62 -31.56
N GLY A 248 -22.52 -9.98 -30.45
CA GLY A 248 -23.09 -10.87 -29.45
C GLY A 248 -24.15 -10.14 -28.64
N THR A 249 -25.42 -10.43 -28.90
CA THR A 249 -26.55 -10.14 -27.99
C THR A 249 -26.52 -11.17 -26.86
N GLY A 250 -25.85 -10.81 -25.76
CA GLY A 250 -25.79 -11.61 -24.54
C GLY A 250 -26.41 -10.86 -23.37
N ASP A 251 -27.74 -10.92 -23.26
CA ASP A 251 -28.46 -10.56 -22.04
C ASP A 251 -28.19 -11.64 -20.98
N GLY A 252 -27.08 -11.49 -20.26
CA GLY A 252 -26.65 -12.35 -19.16
C GLY A 252 -26.73 -11.60 -17.84
N ASN A 253 -27.93 -11.57 -17.26
CA ASN A 253 -28.20 -11.01 -15.95
C ASN A 253 -27.53 -11.87 -14.86
N LEU A 254 -26.37 -11.45 -14.36
CA LEU A 254 -25.73 -11.99 -13.17
C LEU A 254 -25.50 -10.83 -12.18
N SER A 255 -26.53 -10.55 -11.39
CA SER A 255 -26.43 -9.77 -10.17
C SER A 255 -25.73 -10.60 -9.10
N GLY A 256 -24.42 -10.38 -8.95
CA GLY A 256 -23.65 -10.75 -7.77
C GLY A 256 -23.08 -9.48 -7.16
N GLU A 257 -23.70 -8.98 -6.10
CA GLU A 257 -23.12 -7.97 -5.21
C GLU A 257 -21.87 -8.55 -4.55
N GLY A 258 -20.73 -7.86 -4.69
CA GLY A 258 -19.51 -8.13 -3.96
C GLY A 258 -18.27 -7.61 -4.68
N GLU A 259 -17.78 -6.44 -4.24
CA GLU A 259 -16.45 -5.88 -4.52
C GLU A 259 -16.13 -5.67 -6.01
N ASP A 260 -16.55 -4.50 -6.52
CA ASP A 260 -15.99 -3.90 -7.73
C ASP A 260 -14.47 -3.71 -7.54
N GLY A 261 -13.74 -4.67 -8.07
CA GLY A 261 -12.37 -4.56 -8.51
C GLY A 261 -12.37 -4.86 -9.99
N THR A 262 -12.16 -3.88 -10.87
CA THR A 262 -11.92 -4.17 -12.29
C THR A 262 -10.63 -4.98 -12.42
N LYS A 263 -10.76 -6.30 -12.35
CA LYS A 263 -9.66 -7.24 -12.39
C LYS A 263 -9.16 -7.37 -13.83
N VAL A 264 -8.52 -6.33 -14.35
CA VAL A 264 -7.63 -6.47 -15.51
C VAL A 264 -6.60 -7.52 -15.10
N MET A 265 -6.68 -8.71 -15.68
CA MET A 265 -6.05 -9.93 -15.17
C MET A 265 -4.59 -9.71 -14.75
N GLY A 266 -4.36 -9.64 -13.44
CA GLY A 266 -3.03 -9.53 -12.84
C GLY A 266 -2.70 -8.19 -12.18
N ARG A 267 -3.55 -7.16 -12.29
CA ARG A 267 -3.40 -5.89 -11.57
C ARG A 267 -4.46 -5.75 -10.49
N SER A 268 -4.07 -5.27 -9.32
CA SER A 268 -4.99 -4.95 -8.22
C SER A 268 -4.59 -3.62 -7.61
N SER A 269 -5.55 -2.75 -7.34
CA SER A 269 -5.33 -1.44 -6.71
C SER A 269 -6.17 -1.33 -5.45
N MET A 270 -5.64 -0.66 -4.43
CA MET A 270 -6.34 -0.38 -3.18
C MET A 270 -5.97 1.01 -2.69
N ARG A 271 -6.98 1.79 -2.30
CA ARG A 271 -6.77 3.03 -1.55
C ARG A 271 -6.38 2.69 -0.12
N LEU A 272 -5.20 3.12 0.30
CA LEU A 272 -4.68 2.86 1.64
C LEU A 272 -5.11 3.94 2.63
N ILE A 273 -4.90 5.21 2.30
CA ILE A 273 -5.04 6.30 3.25
C ILE A 273 -5.46 7.60 2.58
N GLY A 274 -6.15 8.47 3.32
CA GLY A 274 -6.43 9.85 2.96
C GLY A 274 -7.82 10.34 3.41
N PRO A 275 -8.07 11.66 3.42
CA PRO A 275 -7.22 12.69 2.81
C PRO A 275 -5.93 12.96 3.59
N LEU A 276 -4.82 13.03 2.87
CA LEU A 276 -3.54 13.56 3.36
C LEU A 276 -3.39 14.96 2.79
N ARG A 277 -2.89 15.92 3.58
CA ARG A 277 -2.58 17.27 3.12
C ARG A 277 -1.32 17.33 2.27
N ALA A 278 -0.33 16.52 2.66
CA ALA A 278 0.94 16.36 1.96
C ALA A 278 1.51 14.97 2.20
N PHE A 279 2.33 14.53 1.25
CA PHE A 279 3.05 13.26 1.31
C PHE A 279 4.44 13.45 0.73
N THR A 280 5.45 12.86 1.39
CA THR A 280 6.81 12.91 0.90
C THR A 280 7.54 11.62 1.21
N LEU A 281 8.36 11.18 0.24
CA LEU A 281 9.30 10.08 0.39
C LEU A 281 10.73 10.61 0.39
N ARG A 282 11.54 10.09 1.31
CA ARG A 282 12.98 10.33 1.35
C ARG A 282 13.74 9.01 1.41
N TYR A 283 14.96 9.00 0.90
CA TYR A 283 15.78 7.82 0.72
C TYR A 283 17.13 8.04 1.39
N ARG A 284 17.45 7.24 2.41
CA ARG A 284 18.72 7.35 3.12
C ARG A 284 19.83 6.72 2.29
N ARG A 285 20.92 7.45 2.08
CA ARG A 285 22.10 6.93 1.37
C ARG A 285 22.70 5.72 2.13
N PRO A 286 23.29 4.75 1.42
CA PRO A 286 23.98 3.64 2.06
C PRO A 286 25.27 4.14 2.73
N LEU A 287 25.42 3.83 4.02
CA LEU A 287 26.62 4.19 4.79
C LEU A 287 27.87 3.56 4.17
N ALA A 288 28.95 4.33 4.10
CA ALA A 288 30.26 3.79 3.73
C ALA A 288 30.67 2.70 4.73
N ARG A 289 31.36 1.68 4.25
CA ARG A 289 31.76 0.54 5.07
C ARG A 289 32.62 1.00 6.25
N GLY A 290 32.11 0.86 7.47
CA GLY A 290 32.79 1.26 8.72
C GLY A 290 32.51 2.69 9.18
N ALA A 291 31.64 3.44 8.50
CA ALA A 291 31.12 4.69 9.02
C ALA A 291 30.23 4.40 10.24
N GLN A 292 30.36 5.22 11.29
CA GLN A 292 29.45 5.18 12.42
C GLN A 292 28.11 5.76 11.98
N GLU A 293 27.02 5.11 12.40
CA GLU A 293 25.66 5.55 12.10
C GLU A 293 25.37 6.83 12.89
N MET A 294 25.61 7.98 12.26
CA MET A 294 25.03 9.26 12.67
C MET A 294 23.86 9.53 11.74
N ASP A 295 22.69 9.78 12.30
CA ASP A 295 21.52 10.17 11.53
C ASP A 295 21.62 11.68 11.30
N THR A 296 22.15 12.06 10.15
CA THR A 296 22.22 13.46 9.73
C THR A 296 21.22 13.71 8.62
N GLU A 297 20.56 14.86 8.65
CA GLU A 297 19.56 15.22 7.64
C GLU A 297 20.15 15.28 6.22
N GLU A 298 21.47 15.49 6.11
CA GLU A 298 22.25 15.49 4.87
C GLU A 298 22.35 14.11 4.19
N ASP A 299 22.02 13.03 4.90
CA ASP A 299 22.09 11.66 4.37
C ASP A 299 20.86 11.25 3.56
N TRP A 300 19.82 12.08 3.53
CA TRP A 300 18.54 11.78 2.91
C TRP A 300 18.41 12.46 1.53
N ALA A 301 18.12 11.67 0.50
CA ALA A 301 17.81 12.11 -0.85
C ALA A 301 16.30 12.07 -1.11
N GLU A 302 15.79 12.93 -1.98
CA GLU A 302 14.36 12.96 -2.38
C GLU A 302 14.04 12.01 -3.55
N TYR A 303 15.07 11.55 -4.24
CA TYR A 303 14.98 10.66 -5.39
C TYR A 303 15.98 9.53 -5.28
N TRP A 304 15.59 8.36 -5.77
CA TRP A 304 16.45 7.19 -5.81
C TRP A 304 16.17 6.33 -7.04
N ASP A 305 17.21 6.10 -7.84
CA ASP A 305 17.18 5.14 -8.94
C ASP A 305 18.31 4.12 -8.77
N LEU A 306 17.92 2.86 -8.59
CA LEU A 306 18.87 1.76 -8.45
C LEU A 306 19.78 1.61 -9.68
N THR A 307 19.29 2.00 -10.87
CA THR A 307 20.09 1.90 -12.10
C THR A 307 21.22 2.92 -12.13
N MET A 308 21.02 4.11 -11.55
CA MET A 308 22.02 5.17 -11.46
C MET A 308 22.96 4.97 -10.27
N GLU A 309 22.41 4.70 -9.09
CA GLU A 309 23.17 4.58 -7.84
C GLU A 309 23.92 3.23 -7.73
N GLY A 310 23.43 2.21 -8.44
CA GLY A 310 23.97 0.85 -8.38
C GLY A 310 23.82 0.15 -7.02
N ARG A 311 23.14 0.80 -6.05
CA ARG A 311 22.90 0.30 -4.70
C ARG A 311 21.50 0.70 -4.22
N TYR A 312 20.94 -0.11 -3.35
CA TYR A 312 19.69 0.22 -2.67
C TYR A 312 19.93 1.30 -1.61
N PRO A 313 18.91 2.11 -1.29
CA PRO A 313 19.01 3.01 -0.14
C PRO A 313 19.14 2.17 1.13
N SER A 314 19.67 2.75 2.22
CA SER A 314 19.73 2.06 3.51
C SER A 314 18.40 2.09 4.25
N ALA A 315 17.58 3.11 4.00
CA ALA A 315 16.23 3.25 4.53
C ALA A 315 15.36 4.10 3.60
N VAL A 316 14.05 3.94 3.69
CA VAL A 316 13.04 4.79 3.06
C VAL A 316 12.23 5.44 4.18
N GLU A 317 12.08 6.76 4.15
CA GLU A 317 11.24 7.51 5.07
C GLU A 317 9.96 7.92 4.35
N PHE A 318 8.82 7.54 4.92
CA PHE A 318 7.50 7.99 4.54
C PHE A 318 7.09 9.09 5.50
N ILE A 319 6.68 10.25 4.98
CA ILE A 319 6.21 11.38 5.77
C ILE A 319 4.77 11.67 5.36
N PHE A 320 3.85 11.44 6.29
CA PHE A 320 2.41 11.65 6.10
C PHE A 320 1.97 12.88 6.87
N PHE A 321 1.38 13.87 6.18
CA PHE A 321 0.75 15.02 6.81
C PHE A 321 -0.76 14.86 6.70
N TYR A 322 -1.42 14.60 7.82
CA TYR A 322 -2.89 14.43 7.87
C TYR A 322 -3.57 15.78 8.05
N GLU A 323 -4.76 15.89 7.48
CA GLU A 323 -5.68 16.96 7.83
C GLU A 323 -6.42 16.55 9.10
N GLU A 324 -6.10 17.16 10.24
CA GLU A 324 -6.88 16.93 11.45
C GLU A 324 -8.19 17.72 11.37
N PRO A 325 -9.35 17.10 11.64
CA PRO A 325 -10.63 17.79 11.61
C PRO A 325 -10.63 18.93 12.65
N GLY A 326 -10.68 20.18 12.15
CA GLY A 326 -10.71 21.40 12.97
C GLY A 326 -9.41 22.21 12.98
N ILE A 327 -8.34 21.76 12.31
CA ILE A 327 -7.20 22.62 11.99
C ILE A 327 -7.58 23.47 10.77
N THR A 328 -7.50 24.80 10.90
CA THR A 328 -7.81 25.72 9.80
C THR A 328 -6.68 25.72 8.76
N ASP A 329 -7.02 26.07 7.52
CA ASP A 329 -6.11 26.12 6.35
C ASP A 329 -4.88 27.03 6.54
N ASP A 330 -4.85 27.83 7.62
CA ASP A 330 -3.84 28.86 7.86
C ASP A 330 -2.50 28.34 8.38
N ILE A 331 -2.42 27.10 8.88
CA ILE A 331 -1.15 26.53 9.37
C ILE A 331 -0.36 26.03 8.16
N PRO A 332 0.87 26.48 7.89
CA PRO A 332 1.67 25.96 6.78
C PRO A 332 1.99 24.46 6.98
N THR A 333 2.02 23.71 5.88
CA THR A 333 2.26 22.25 5.88
C THR A 333 3.54 21.84 6.63
N GLU A 334 4.59 22.68 6.56
CA GLU A 334 5.88 22.47 7.22
C GLU A 334 5.81 22.48 8.76
N GLU A 335 4.80 23.15 9.34
CA GLU A 335 4.59 23.23 10.78
C GLU A 335 3.74 22.09 11.33
N LEU A 336 3.10 21.30 10.46
CA LEU A 336 2.28 20.18 10.90
C LEU A 336 3.15 19.03 11.41
N PRO A 337 2.76 18.38 12.53
CA PRO A 337 3.42 17.18 13.01
C PRO A 337 3.15 16.01 12.05
N GLY A 338 4.01 15.85 11.04
CA GLY A 338 3.94 14.72 10.12
C GLY A 338 4.22 13.40 10.83
N ILE A 339 3.45 12.36 10.51
CA ILE A 339 3.76 10.99 10.94
C ILE A 339 4.90 10.49 10.07
N ARG A 340 6.06 10.25 10.70
CA ARG A 340 7.25 9.73 10.03
C ARG A 340 7.37 8.24 10.24
N MET A 341 7.61 7.51 9.16
CA MET A 341 7.86 6.08 9.17
C MET A 341 9.17 5.82 8.43
N VAL A 342 10.20 5.40 9.17
CA VAL A 342 11.49 5.00 8.60
C VAL A 342 11.53 3.48 8.46
N LEU A 343 11.70 3.00 7.24
CA LEU A 343 11.74 1.59 6.90
C LEU A 343 13.16 1.23 6.43
N PRO A 344 13.91 0.42 7.20
CA PRO A 344 15.22 -0.03 6.77
C PRO A 344 15.10 -0.95 5.55
N VAL A 345 15.97 -0.74 4.56
CA VAL A 345 16.06 -1.56 3.36
C VAL A 345 17.26 -2.49 3.50
N TYR A 346 16.99 -3.78 3.73
CA TYR A 346 18.01 -4.76 4.05
C TYR A 346 18.57 -5.44 2.80
N ASP A 347 19.71 -4.99 2.27
CA ASP A 347 20.44 -5.75 1.23
C ASP A 347 20.74 -7.20 1.72
N THR A 348 20.49 -8.21 0.89
CA THR A 348 20.80 -9.61 1.18
C THR A 348 22.27 -9.84 1.55
N ASN A 349 23.18 -8.99 1.05
CA ASN A 349 24.58 -9.00 1.46
C ASN A 349 24.81 -8.62 2.94
N ASN A 350 23.91 -7.82 3.52
CA ASN A 350 23.96 -7.42 4.93
C ASN A 350 23.33 -8.47 5.85
N LEU A 351 22.25 -9.14 5.41
CA LEU A 351 21.58 -10.20 6.18
C LEU A 351 22.45 -11.45 6.37
N ILE A 352 23.24 -11.83 5.37
CA ILE A 352 24.06 -13.07 5.42
C ILE A 352 25.39 -12.86 6.16
N ARG A 353 25.91 -11.63 6.25
CA ARG A 353 27.20 -11.34 6.92
C ARG A 353 27.08 -11.07 8.42
N GLY A 354 25.88 -10.81 8.93
CA GLY A 354 25.59 -10.66 10.36
C GLY A 354 25.54 -11.99 11.10
N GLY A 355 26.62 -12.78 11.07
CA GLY A 355 26.75 -13.95 11.92
C GLY A 355 26.82 -13.55 13.40
N GLY A 356 25.68 -13.48 14.08
CA GLY A 356 25.61 -13.67 15.53
C GLY A 356 25.00 -12.55 16.37
N THR A 357 24.88 -11.32 15.89
CA THR A 357 24.30 -10.23 16.69
C THR A 357 22.82 -10.09 16.37
N ARG A 358 21.97 -10.72 17.19
CA ARG A 358 20.52 -10.51 17.17
C ARG A 358 20.25 -9.03 17.40
N VAL A 359 19.75 -8.34 16.38
CA VAL A 359 19.12 -7.03 16.56
C VAL A 359 17.83 -7.28 17.34
N PRO A 360 17.60 -6.63 18.50
CA PRO A 360 16.31 -6.73 19.17
C PRO A 360 15.27 -6.05 18.27
N PHE A 361 14.27 -6.84 17.85
CA PHE A 361 13.08 -6.35 17.16
C PHE A 361 12.09 -5.75 18.16
#